data_AF-A0A7X7NJZ2-F1
#
_entry.id   AF-A0A7X7NJZ2-F1
#
_cell.length_a   1.000
_cell.length_b   1.000
_cell.length_c   1.000
_cell.angle_alpha   90.00
_cell.angle_beta   90.00
_cell.angle_gamma   90.00
#
_symmetry.space_group_name_H-M   'P 1'
#
loop_
_entity.id
_entity.type
_entity.pdbx_description
1 polymer ?
#
loop_
_entity_poly.entity_id
_entity_poly.type
_entity_poly.pdbx_seq_one_letter_code
_entity_poly.pdbx_strand_id
1 'polypeptide(L)'
;LTSMATDIVGGLRILRGIGGEGTFGGNYARQSQRVRQSGVSAGGWQAAVEAVGVLLSGVFVVALMWVGVREVVQGRLSVGQLISVLGYGLFLIQPMRTFVEFAQKMTRSVVSARKAIAVLEQRPPWVEPTTPRPLPHDAPLTDEASGLVVTPGRLTMVVSGVPDDSAALADRLGRYLPEEPDAQISLELPEELKGRAARRERARRVIARAEQAVRDEERARQAWGVRVGDVDLGEADLDEVRSRILVSDTSPHVFAGSLRSAVDPHGRLTREAAEAALWAASADDVFDAVPGGWAGELDERGRGLSGGQRQRLVLMRALAADPEVLVLVEPTSAVDAHTEARIAERLGRARAGRTTVVMTASPLLLHHADEVVLLQDGLVTARGTHADLLADHAAYRAVVVRGEDAPTIDHPEADGTPPQTHHTMTRPAPQEVL
;
A
#
# COMPACT_ATOMS: atom_id res chain seq x y z
N LEU A 1 -16.21 -10.15 -0.20
CA LEU A 1 -16.71 -11.26 -1.06
C LEU A 1 -16.10 -11.26 -2.46
N THR A 2 -16.20 -10.17 -3.21
CA THR A 2 -15.63 -10.06 -4.57
C THR A 2 -14.12 -10.28 -4.57
N SER A 3 -13.38 -9.67 -3.64
CA SER A 3 -11.94 -9.92 -3.47
C SER A 3 -11.63 -11.40 -3.25
N MET A 4 -12.30 -12.06 -2.30
CA MET A 4 -12.09 -13.48 -2.02
C MET A 4 -12.46 -14.40 -3.20
N ALA A 5 -13.48 -14.05 -3.99
CA ALA A 5 -13.80 -14.78 -5.22
C ALA A 5 -12.67 -14.63 -6.26
N THR A 6 -12.11 -13.43 -6.41
CA THR A 6 -10.94 -13.16 -7.26
C THR A 6 -9.72 -13.92 -6.77
N ASP A 7 -9.47 -13.98 -5.46
CA ASP A 7 -8.35 -14.69 -4.85
C ASP A 7 -8.49 -16.22 -5.02
N ILE A 8 -9.70 -16.76 -4.93
CA ILE A 8 -9.99 -18.19 -5.19
C ILE A 8 -9.72 -18.53 -6.65
N VAL A 9 -10.13 -17.68 -7.60
CA VAL A 9 -9.90 -17.90 -9.03
C VAL A 9 -8.41 -17.76 -9.38
N GLY A 10 -7.71 -16.78 -8.79
CA GLY A 10 -6.27 -16.57 -8.98
C GLY A 10 -5.41 -17.66 -8.34
N GLY A 11 -5.79 -18.14 -7.15
CA GLY A 11 -5.09 -19.19 -6.40
C GLY A 11 -5.52 -20.61 -6.74
N LEU A 12 -6.47 -20.79 -7.67
CA LEU A 12 -7.12 -22.08 -7.93
C LEU A 12 -6.12 -23.19 -8.29
N ARG A 13 -5.07 -22.86 -9.04
CA ARG A 13 -4.02 -23.81 -9.45
C ARG A 13 -3.21 -24.32 -8.25
N ILE A 14 -2.90 -23.45 -7.30
CA ILE A 14 -2.18 -23.79 -6.07
C ILE A 14 -3.11 -24.62 -5.17
N LEU A 15 -4.37 -24.21 -5.05
CA LEU A 15 -5.41 -24.89 -4.28
C LEU A 15 -5.66 -26.33 -4.73
N ARG A 16 -5.66 -26.59 -6.05
CA ARG A 16 -5.75 -27.94 -6.62
C ARG A 16 -4.55 -28.81 -6.24
N GLY A 17 -3.35 -28.22 -6.18
CA GLY A 17 -2.11 -28.93 -5.85
C GLY A 17 -2.03 -29.40 -4.39
N ILE A 18 -2.66 -28.68 -3.48
CA ILE A 18 -2.67 -28.98 -2.03
C ILE A 18 -3.99 -29.58 -1.52
N GLY A 19 -4.97 -29.81 -2.40
CA GLY A 19 -6.30 -30.33 -2.02
C GLY A 19 -7.17 -29.39 -1.16
N GLY A 20 -6.90 -28.08 -1.21
CA GLY A 20 -7.53 -27.06 -0.34
C GLY A 20 -8.90 -26.56 -0.81
N GLU A 21 -9.42 -27.08 -1.93
CA GLU A 21 -10.61 -26.56 -2.62
C GLU A 21 -11.88 -26.64 -1.75
N GLY A 22 -12.01 -27.71 -0.96
CA GLY A 22 -13.14 -27.87 -0.04
C GLY A 22 -13.14 -26.85 1.10
N THR A 23 -11.97 -26.57 1.68
CA THR A 23 -11.81 -25.59 2.78
C THR A 23 -12.11 -24.18 2.31
N PHE A 24 -11.60 -23.79 1.13
CA PHE A 24 -11.86 -22.48 0.55
C PHE A 24 -13.30 -22.34 0.03
N GLY A 25 -13.87 -23.39 -0.58
CA GLY A 25 -15.27 -23.42 -0.98
C GLY A 25 -16.21 -23.28 0.22
N GLY A 26 -15.89 -23.93 1.34
CA GLY A 26 -16.59 -23.78 2.62
C GLY A 26 -16.47 -22.36 3.19
N ASN A 27 -15.30 -21.73 3.13
CA ASN A 27 -15.11 -20.33 3.52
C ASN A 27 -15.93 -19.38 2.65
N TYR A 28 -15.88 -19.54 1.33
CA TYR A 28 -16.68 -18.76 0.40
C TYR A 28 -18.17 -18.92 0.66
N ALA A 29 -18.67 -20.14 0.83
CA ALA A 29 -20.06 -20.40 1.13
C ALA A 29 -20.49 -19.70 2.44
N ARG A 30 -19.69 -19.82 3.51
CA ARG A 30 -19.95 -19.14 4.79
C ARG A 30 -19.99 -17.62 4.62
N GLN A 31 -19.01 -17.03 3.94
CA GLN A 31 -18.95 -15.58 3.75
C GLN A 31 -20.07 -15.08 2.82
N SER A 32 -20.42 -15.86 1.79
CA SER A 32 -21.54 -15.58 0.89
C SER A 32 -22.86 -15.51 1.66
N GLN A 33 -23.09 -16.49 2.56
CA GLN A 33 -24.26 -16.46 3.43
C GLN A 33 -24.24 -15.29 4.42
N ARG A 34 -23.08 -14.92 4.99
CA ARG A 34 -22.98 -13.72 5.86
C ARG A 34 -23.37 -12.44 5.13
N VAL A 35 -22.92 -12.25 3.89
CA VAL A 35 -23.28 -11.07 3.10
C VAL A 35 -24.75 -11.11 2.69
N ARG A 36 -25.27 -12.27 2.29
CA ARG A 36 -26.71 -12.43 2.02
C ARG A 36 -27.54 -12.06 3.25
N GLN A 37 -27.22 -12.58 4.43
CA GLN A 37 -27.94 -12.26 5.67
C GLN A 37 -27.85 -10.78 6.01
N SER A 38 -26.67 -10.17 5.87
CA SER A 38 -26.48 -8.74 6.09
C SER A 38 -27.28 -7.91 5.07
N GLY A 39 -27.29 -8.32 3.80
CA GLY A 39 -28.09 -7.72 2.73
C GLY A 39 -29.59 -7.83 2.98
N VAL A 40 -30.09 -9.00 3.42
CA VAL A 40 -31.50 -9.18 3.81
C VAL A 40 -31.87 -8.28 4.98
N SER A 41 -31.01 -8.19 6.00
CA SER A 41 -31.27 -7.31 7.15
C SER A 41 -31.30 -5.83 6.76
N ALA A 42 -30.39 -5.38 5.89
CA ALA A 42 -30.37 -4.02 5.36
C ALA A 42 -31.57 -3.73 4.45
N GLY A 43 -31.92 -4.69 3.59
CA GLY A 43 -33.10 -4.64 2.74
C GLY A 43 -34.40 -4.55 3.54
N GLY A 44 -34.50 -5.27 4.66
CA GLY A 44 -35.64 -5.17 5.58
C GLY A 44 -35.83 -3.76 6.14
N TRP A 45 -34.73 -3.10 6.55
CA TRP A 45 -34.79 -1.71 7.01
C TRP A 45 -35.14 -0.74 5.89
N GLN A 46 -34.58 -0.92 4.69
CA GLN A 46 -34.90 -0.11 3.53
C GLN A 46 -36.40 -0.22 3.17
N ALA A 47 -36.92 -1.45 3.10
CA ALA A 47 -38.33 -1.72 2.84
C ALA A 47 -39.24 -1.13 3.93
N ALA A 48 -38.83 -1.19 5.20
CA ALA A 48 -39.58 -0.57 6.29
C ALA A 48 -39.69 0.96 6.11
N VAL A 49 -38.60 1.64 5.72
CA VAL A 49 -38.65 3.09 5.50
C VAL A 49 -39.49 3.46 4.27
N GLU A 50 -39.41 2.69 3.19
CA GLU A 50 -40.27 2.87 2.01
C GLU A 50 -41.75 2.63 2.35
N ALA A 51 -42.05 1.57 3.12
CA ALA A 51 -43.40 1.27 3.57
C ALA A 51 -43.98 2.39 4.44
N VAL A 52 -43.18 3.00 5.32
CA VAL A 52 -43.60 4.17 6.12
C VAL A 52 -43.96 5.35 5.21
N GLY A 53 -43.18 5.62 4.15
CA GLY A 53 -43.49 6.68 3.19
C GLY A 53 -44.81 6.45 2.45
N VAL A 54 -45.08 5.21 2.03
CA VAL A 54 -46.35 4.83 1.38
C VAL A 54 -47.52 4.89 2.36
N LEU A 55 -47.37 4.35 3.57
CA LEU A 55 -48.39 4.39 4.63
C LEU A 55 -48.77 5.82 4.98
N LEU A 56 -47.79 6.70 5.22
CA LEU A 56 -48.03 8.10 5.56
C LEU A 56 -48.82 8.80 4.45
N SER A 57 -48.45 8.54 3.18
CA SER A 57 -49.15 9.09 2.00
C SER A 57 -50.58 8.57 1.88
N GLY A 58 -50.79 7.27 2.09
CA GLY A 58 -52.11 6.65 2.04
C GLY A 58 -53.03 7.15 3.14
N VAL A 59 -52.54 7.22 4.37
CA VAL A 59 -53.28 7.74 5.53
C VAL A 59 -53.67 9.20 5.30
N PHE A 60 -52.79 10.01 4.70
CA PHE A 60 -53.10 11.39 4.35
C PHE A 60 -54.29 11.49 3.39
N VAL A 61 -54.30 10.71 2.30
CA VAL A 61 -55.42 10.71 1.32
C VAL A 61 -56.73 10.25 1.97
N VAL A 62 -56.69 9.18 2.75
CA VAL A 62 -57.88 8.65 3.43
C VAL A 62 -58.43 9.68 4.43
N ALA A 63 -57.57 10.30 5.23
CA ALA A 63 -57.96 11.34 6.18
C ALA A 63 -58.55 12.56 5.47
N LEU A 64 -57.93 13.01 4.37
CA LEU A 64 -58.39 14.14 3.58
C LEU A 64 -59.77 13.86 2.96
N MET A 65 -59.97 12.66 2.41
CA MET A 65 -61.27 12.22 1.89
C MET A 65 -62.33 12.15 2.99
N TRP A 66 -61.99 11.56 4.14
CA TRP A 66 -62.91 11.41 5.26
C TRP A 66 -63.38 12.76 5.81
N VAL A 67 -62.44 13.69 6.03
CA VAL A 67 -62.76 15.06 6.45
C VAL A 67 -63.59 15.78 5.38
N GLY A 68 -63.16 15.70 4.12
CA GLY A 68 -63.85 16.36 3.02
C GLY A 68 -65.31 15.90 2.84
N VAL A 69 -65.57 14.59 2.91
CA VAL A 69 -66.93 14.05 2.85
C VAL A 69 -67.77 14.52 4.04
N ARG A 70 -67.22 14.51 5.25
CA ARG A 70 -67.92 14.99 6.45
C ARG A 70 -68.35 16.45 6.32
N GLU A 71 -67.50 17.31 5.76
CA GLU A 71 -67.79 18.73 5.53
C GLU A 71 -68.87 18.95 4.46
N VAL A 72 -68.90 18.12 3.41
CA VAL A 72 -69.97 18.14 2.40
C VAL A 72 -71.31 17.72 3.00
N VAL A 73 -71.34 16.66 3.82
CA VAL A 73 -72.56 16.21 4.51
C VAL A 73 -73.11 17.28 5.46
N GLN A 74 -72.23 18.08 6.07
CA GLN A 74 -72.62 19.20 6.94
C GLN A 74 -73.00 20.47 6.17
N GLY A 75 -72.97 20.45 4.83
CA GLY A 75 -73.32 21.59 3.97
C GLY A 75 -72.29 22.72 3.95
N ARG A 76 -71.08 22.49 4.47
CA ARG A 76 -70.01 23.50 4.56
C ARG A 76 -69.14 23.55 3.29
N LEU A 77 -69.11 22.46 2.52
CA LEU A 77 -68.42 22.37 1.23
C LEU A 77 -69.34 21.87 0.13
N SER A 78 -69.13 22.35 -1.09
CA SER A 78 -69.75 21.79 -2.29
C SER A 78 -68.97 20.58 -2.80
N VAL A 79 -69.63 19.75 -3.63
CA VAL A 79 -68.98 18.60 -4.29
C VAL A 79 -67.81 19.05 -5.17
N GLY A 80 -67.93 20.20 -5.86
CA GLY A 80 -66.85 20.77 -6.65
C GLY A 80 -65.64 21.17 -5.80
N GLN A 81 -65.88 21.79 -4.64
CA GLN A 81 -64.81 22.16 -3.69
C GLN A 81 -64.11 20.92 -3.11
N LEU A 82 -64.84 19.84 -2.84
CA LEU A 82 -64.24 18.56 -2.42
C LEU A 82 -63.28 18.01 -3.48
N ILE A 83 -63.67 18.05 -4.76
CA ILE A 83 -62.82 17.61 -5.87
C ILE A 83 -61.55 18.47 -5.96
N SER A 84 -61.67 19.79 -5.78
CA SER A 84 -60.51 20.69 -5.75
C SER A 84 -59.56 20.38 -4.58
N VAL A 85 -60.09 20.19 -3.37
CA VAL A 85 -59.29 19.84 -2.17
C VAL A 85 -58.60 18.49 -2.36
N LEU A 86 -59.28 17.50 -2.91
CA LEU A 86 -58.69 16.20 -3.24
C LEU A 86 -57.59 16.33 -4.29
N GLY A 87 -57.82 17.13 -5.34
CA GLY A 87 -56.81 17.44 -6.36
C GLY A 87 -55.55 18.05 -5.74
N TYR A 88 -55.69 19.08 -4.91
CA TYR A 88 -54.56 19.69 -4.20
C TYR A 88 -53.89 18.73 -3.21
N GLY A 89 -54.66 17.88 -2.53
CA GLY A 89 -54.13 16.85 -1.65
C GLY A 89 -53.28 15.81 -2.39
N LEU A 90 -53.74 15.37 -3.58
CA LEU A 90 -52.98 14.47 -4.46
C LEU A 90 -51.65 15.10 -4.90
N PHE A 91 -51.63 16.41 -5.18
CA PHE A 91 -50.38 17.14 -5.46
C PHE A 91 -49.41 17.15 -4.28
N LEU A 92 -49.88 17.07 -3.03
CA LEU A 92 -49.02 17.04 -1.83
C LEU A 92 -48.32 15.69 -1.62
N ILE A 93 -48.81 14.61 -2.24
CA ILE A 93 -48.21 13.27 -2.12
C ILE A 93 -46.78 13.25 -2.68
N GLN A 94 -46.55 13.90 -3.83
CA GLN A 94 -45.22 13.89 -4.47
C GLN A 94 -44.17 14.62 -3.61
N PRO A 95 -44.39 15.85 -3.11
CA PRO A 95 -43.49 16.52 -2.18
C PRO A 95 -43.23 15.71 -0.91
N MET A 96 -44.25 15.05 -0.36
CA MET A 96 -44.08 14.26 0.87
C MET A 96 -43.21 13.01 0.64
N ARG A 97 -43.37 12.33 -0.49
CA ARG A 97 -42.47 11.22 -0.89
C ARG A 97 -41.04 11.72 -1.11
N THR A 98 -40.88 12.83 -1.82
CA THR A 98 -39.57 13.45 -2.04
C THR A 98 -38.89 13.84 -0.73
N PHE A 99 -39.65 14.30 0.27
CA PHE A 99 -39.10 14.63 1.59
C PHE A 99 -38.50 13.39 2.30
N VAL A 100 -39.20 12.25 2.28
CA VAL A 100 -38.71 10.99 2.87
C VAL A 100 -37.44 10.50 2.16
N GLU A 101 -37.44 10.53 0.82
CA GLU A 101 -36.25 10.18 0.02
C GLU A 101 -35.07 11.13 0.31
N PHE A 102 -35.35 12.43 0.44
CA PHE A 102 -34.35 13.44 0.77
C PHE A 102 -33.70 13.15 2.13
N ALA A 103 -34.48 12.83 3.16
CA ALA A 103 -33.95 12.51 4.49
C ALA A 103 -32.97 11.31 4.46
N GLN A 104 -33.27 10.27 3.68
CA GLN A 104 -32.36 9.14 3.48
C GLN A 104 -31.09 9.54 2.73
N LYS A 105 -31.23 10.32 1.65
CA LYS A 105 -30.09 10.81 0.85
C LYS A 105 -29.18 11.69 1.71
N MET A 106 -29.74 12.58 2.53
CA MET A 106 -29.00 13.46 3.43
C MET A 106 -28.09 12.69 4.38
N THR A 107 -28.57 11.59 4.98
CA THR A 107 -27.74 10.76 5.88
C THR A 107 -26.52 10.19 5.16
N ARG A 108 -26.72 9.65 3.94
CA ARG A 108 -25.61 9.15 3.12
C ARG A 108 -24.65 10.27 2.69
N SER A 109 -25.18 11.40 2.25
CA SER A 109 -24.40 12.56 1.83
C SER A 109 -23.51 13.10 2.95
N VAL A 110 -24.01 13.18 4.19
CA VAL A 110 -23.23 13.62 5.35
C VAL A 110 -22.08 12.64 5.64
N VAL A 111 -22.32 11.33 5.54
CA VAL A 111 -21.25 10.33 5.73
C VAL A 111 -20.19 10.42 4.63
N SER A 112 -20.60 10.57 3.37
CA SER A 112 -19.68 10.75 2.24
C SER A 112 -18.88 12.05 2.35
N ALA A 113 -19.53 13.15 2.73
CA ALA A 113 -18.88 14.44 2.95
C ALA A 113 -17.81 14.34 4.06
N ARG A 114 -18.13 13.67 5.18
CA ARG A 114 -17.15 13.43 6.26
C ARG A 114 -15.95 12.61 5.80
N LYS A 115 -16.15 11.60 4.96
CA LYS A 115 -15.04 10.82 4.38
C LYS A 115 -14.17 11.68 3.46
N ALA A 116 -14.78 12.52 2.62
CA ALA A 116 -14.05 13.43 1.75
C ALA A 116 -13.26 14.47 2.55
N ILE A 117 -13.88 15.09 3.56
CA ILE A 117 -13.22 16.02 4.48
C ILE A 117 -12.04 15.33 5.17
N ALA A 118 -12.21 14.12 5.69
CA ALA A 118 -11.13 13.38 6.36
C ALA A 118 -9.92 13.06 5.45
N VAL A 119 -10.12 12.98 4.12
CA VAL A 119 -9.03 12.84 3.14
C VAL A 119 -8.39 14.20 2.85
N LEU A 120 -9.19 15.25 2.68
CA LEU A 120 -8.71 16.61 2.37
C LEU A 120 -8.04 17.30 3.57
N GLU A 121 -8.36 16.91 4.79
CA GLU A 121 -7.74 17.41 6.03
C GLU A 121 -6.40 16.74 6.33
N GLN A 122 -6.01 15.68 5.59
CA GLN A 122 -4.69 15.08 5.74
C GLN A 122 -3.62 16.09 5.35
N ARG A 123 -2.73 16.42 6.28
CA ARG A 123 -1.56 17.25 6.01
C ARG A 123 -0.35 16.34 5.86
N PRO A 124 0.54 16.59 4.88
CA PRO A 124 1.80 15.88 4.84
C PRO A 124 2.59 16.20 6.11
N PRO A 125 3.30 15.21 6.70
CA PRO A 125 4.09 15.43 7.91
C PRO A 125 5.32 16.33 7.66
N TRP A 126 5.71 16.50 6.40
CA TRP A 126 6.87 17.29 5.99
C TRP A 126 6.62 18.79 6.15
N VAL A 127 7.52 19.45 6.89
CA VAL A 127 7.54 20.91 7.04
C VAL A 127 8.68 21.46 6.19
N GLU A 128 8.36 22.37 5.27
CA GLU A 128 9.37 23.06 4.47
C GLU A 128 10.19 24.03 5.34
N PRO A 129 11.52 24.05 5.22
CA PRO A 129 12.36 25.03 5.92
C PRO A 129 12.00 26.46 5.51
N THR A 130 11.97 27.41 6.45
CA THR A 130 11.69 28.82 6.13
C THR A 130 12.78 29.44 5.23
N THR A 131 14.01 28.94 5.36
CA THR A 131 15.14 29.31 4.51
C THR A 131 15.88 28.03 4.12
N PRO A 132 15.46 27.34 3.04
CA PRO A 132 16.10 26.11 2.59
C PRO A 132 17.56 26.36 2.21
N ARG A 133 18.45 25.46 2.65
CA ARG A 133 19.86 25.47 2.21
C ARG A 133 19.98 24.56 0.98
N PRO A 134 20.59 25.04 -0.12
CA PRO A 134 20.81 24.19 -1.28
C PRO A 134 21.79 23.08 -0.93
N LEU A 135 21.56 21.87 -1.46
CA LEU A 135 22.48 20.75 -1.25
C LEU A 135 23.76 20.99 -2.06
N PRO A 136 24.97 20.75 -1.50
CA PRO A 136 26.20 20.84 -2.28
C PRO A 136 26.27 19.71 -3.32
N HIS A 137 26.80 19.98 -4.50
CA HIS A 137 27.09 18.96 -5.52
C HIS A 137 28.40 18.23 -5.22
N ASP A 138 28.48 16.99 -5.69
CA ASP A 138 29.71 16.17 -5.61
C ASP A 138 30.27 16.06 -4.18
N ALA A 139 29.39 16.10 -3.18
CA ALA A 139 29.72 16.04 -1.76
C ALA A 139 29.27 14.71 -1.16
N PRO A 140 30.01 14.16 -0.17
CA PRO A 140 29.70 12.86 0.41
C PRO A 140 28.34 12.85 1.10
N LEU A 141 27.59 11.77 0.90
CA LEU A 141 26.32 11.50 1.58
C LEU A 141 26.62 10.69 2.86
N THR A 142 26.28 11.23 4.02
CA THR A 142 26.61 10.64 5.33
C THR A 142 25.34 10.38 6.13
N ASP A 143 25.17 9.18 6.66
CA ASP A 143 24.11 8.82 7.63
C ASP A 143 24.73 8.71 9.03
N GLU A 144 24.40 9.63 9.92
CA GLU A 144 24.93 9.71 11.28
C GLU A 144 24.52 8.50 12.13
N ALA A 145 23.32 7.94 11.88
CA ALA A 145 22.78 6.82 12.65
C ALA A 145 23.56 5.52 12.44
N SER A 146 23.87 5.17 11.19
CA SER A 146 24.68 3.99 10.87
C SER A 146 26.19 4.26 10.83
N GLY A 147 26.57 5.54 10.69
CA GLY A 147 27.94 5.95 10.39
C GLY A 147 28.35 5.75 8.93
N LEU A 148 27.42 5.40 8.03
CA LEU A 148 27.67 5.25 6.60
C LEU A 148 28.15 6.59 5.99
N VAL A 149 29.22 6.51 5.19
CA VAL A 149 29.69 7.63 4.37
C VAL A 149 29.81 7.11 2.94
N VAL A 150 29.03 7.68 2.03
CA VAL A 150 29.01 7.35 0.60
C VAL A 150 29.86 8.37 -0.14
N THR A 151 30.88 7.88 -0.84
CA THR A 151 31.77 8.74 -1.62
C THR A 151 31.12 9.11 -2.96
N PRO A 152 31.15 10.38 -3.38
CA PRO A 152 30.58 10.82 -4.65
C PRO A 152 31.17 10.08 -5.85
N GLY A 153 30.32 9.76 -6.82
CA GLY A 153 30.73 9.15 -8.09
C GLY A 153 31.14 7.68 -8.02
N ARG A 154 30.98 7.02 -6.86
CA ARG A 154 31.31 5.59 -6.66
C ARG A 154 30.05 4.72 -6.61
N LEU A 155 30.24 3.45 -6.96
CA LEU A 155 29.29 2.36 -6.73
C LEU A 155 29.58 1.69 -5.37
N THR A 156 28.83 2.08 -4.35
CA THR A 156 28.92 1.53 -3.00
C THR A 156 27.86 0.44 -2.80
N MET A 157 28.28 -0.78 -2.46
CA MET A 157 27.36 -1.85 -2.08
C MET A 157 27.26 -1.93 -0.55
N VAL A 158 26.06 -2.10 -0.02
CA VAL A 158 25.82 -2.29 1.41
C VAL A 158 25.24 -3.68 1.62
N VAL A 159 25.90 -4.45 2.49
CA VAL A 159 25.52 -5.81 2.85
C VAL A 159 24.99 -5.81 4.29
N SER A 160 23.77 -6.31 4.47
CA SER A 160 23.16 -6.53 5.79
C SER A 160 22.65 -7.96 5.89
N GLY A 161 22.78 -8.57 7.08
CA GLY A 161 22.15 -9.85 7.39
C GLY A 161 20.65 -9.73 7.69
N VAL A 162 20.13 -8.51 7.87
CA VAL A 162 18.74 -8.20 8.20
C VAL A 162 18.17 -7.29 7.10
N PRO A 163 17.19 -7.76 6.31
CA PRO A 163 16.58 -6.97 5.23
C PRO A 163 16.00 -5.63 5.71
N ASP A 164 15.39 -5.61 6.90
CA ASP A 164 14.79 -4.41 7.48
C ASP A 164 15.81 -3.29 7.72
N ASP A 165 17.06 -3.64 8.08
CA ASP A 165 18.12 -2.65 8.28
C ASP A 165 18.50 -1.96 6.96
N SER A 166 18.55 -2.73 5.86
CA SER A 166 18.82 -2.22 4.51
C SER A 166 17.71 -1.29 4.02
N ALA A 167 16.45 -1.69 4.23
CA ALA A 167 15.29 -0.87 3.88
C ALA A 167 15.27 0.43 4.70
N ALA A 168 15.44 0.33 6.02
CA ALA A 168 15.47 1.48 6.91
C ALA A 168 16.63 2.45 6.59
N LEU A 169 17.79 1.94 6.16
CA LEU A 169 18.89 2.77 5.69
C LEU A 169 18.54 3.47 4.36
N ALA A 170 17.97 2.76 3.39
CA ALA A 170 17.55 3.35 2.12
C ALA A 170 16.50 4.45 2.31
N ASP A 171 15.52 4.24 3.19
CA ASP A 171 14.53 5.25 3.57
C ASP A 171 15.17 6.50 4.17
N ARG A 172 16.15 6.33 5.09
CA ARG A 172 16.91 7.44 5.63
C ARG A 172 17.65 8.20 4.54
N LEU A 173 18.36 7.52 3.64
CA LEU A 173 19.09 8.18 2.57
C LEU A 173 18.17 9.00 1.64
N GLY A 174 16.94 8.53 1.40
CA GLY A 174 15.94 9.23 0.58
C GLY A 174 15.04 10.22 1.31
N ARG A 175 15.23 10.42 2.62
CA ARG A 175 14.32 11.21 3.48
C ARG A 175 12.87 10.70 3.39
N TYR A 176 12.68 9.38 3.51
CA TYR A 176 11.38 8.74 3.68
C TYR A 176 11.14 8.43 5.16
N LEU A 177 9.92 8.66 5.63
CA LEU A 177 9.51 8.21 6.96
C LEU A 177 9.43 6.69 6.97
N PRO A 178 9.98 6.02 7.99
CA PRO A 178 9.99 4.56 8.01
C PRO A 178 8.56 4.02 8.04
N GLU A 179 8.33 3.01 7.20
CA GLU A 179 7.10 2.23 7.27
C GLU A 179 7.18 1.28 8.47
N GLU A 180 6.47 1.59 9.57
CA GLU A 180 6.29 0.59 10.61
C GLU A 180 5.33 -0.50 10.08
N PRO A 181 5.69 -1.80 10.13
CA PRO A 181 4.92 -2.90 9.53
C PRO A 181 3.45 -2.98 9.98
N ASP A 182 3.12 -2.43 11.16
CA ASP A 182 1.77 -2.36 11.72
C ASP A 182 1.08 -0.98 11.59
N ALA A 183 1.78 0.05 11.09
CA ALA A 183 1.29 1.43 11.06
C ALA A 183 0.38 1.77 9.87
N GLN A 184 0.29 0.90 8.86
CA GLN A 184 -0.71 1.05 7.80
C GLN A 184 -2.09 0.64 8.32
N ILE A 185 -2.61 1.43 9.27
CA ILE A 185 -3.94 1.25 9.83
C ILE A 185 -4.91 1.41 8.67
N SER A 186 -5.45 0.32 8.14
CA SER A 186 -6.45 0.37 7.07
C SER A 186 -7.74 1.07 7.55
N LEU A 187 -8.36 1.85 6.65
CA LEU A 187 -9.68 2.45 6.87
C LEU A 187 -10.78 1.39 6.99
N GLU A 188 -10.51 0.19 6.49
CA GLU A 188 -11.45 -0.92 6.47
C GLU A 188 -11.44 -1.63 7.82
N LEU A 189 -12.60 -1.64 8.47
CA LEU A 189 -12.80 -2.43 9.69
C LEU A 189 -13.06 -3.88 9.29
N PRO A 190 -12.62 -4.83 10.13
CA PRO A 190 -13.08 -6.21 10.02
C PRO A 190 -14.60 -6.25 9.91
N GLU A 191 -15.11 -6.95 8.88
CA GLU A 191 -16.56 -7.09 8.60
C GLU A 191 -17.35 -7.67 9.79
N GLU A 192 -16.65 -8.30 10.73
CA GLU A 192 -17.19 -8.97 11.92
C GLU A 192 -17.60 -8.01 13.04
N LEU A 193 -17.03 -6.79 13.07
CA LEU A 193 -17.34 -5.80 14.10
C LEU A 193 -18.66 -5.09 13.78
N LYS A 194 -19.64 -5.19 14.69
CA LYS A 194 -20.94 -4.51 14.57
C LYS A 194 -21.24 -3.61 15.76
N GLY A 195 -22.12 -2.63 15.55
CA GLY A 195 -22.67 -1.78 16.60
C GLY A 195 -21.62 -1.03 17.43
N ARG A 196 -21.66 -1.19 18.76
CA ARG A 196 -20.77 -0.50 19.69
C ARG A 196 -19.30 -0.93 19.53
N ALA A 197 -19.03 -2.19 19.18
CA ALA A 197 -17.67 -2.69 18.99
C ALA A 197 -17.00 -2.03 17.77
N ALA A 198 -17.71 -1.95 16.64
CA ALA A 198 -17.25 -1.22 15.45
C ALA A 198 -17.00 0.27 15.73
N ARG A 199 -17.84 0.90 16.54
CA ARG A 199 -17.67 2.31 16.94
C ARG A 199 -16.42 2.51 17.80
N ARG A 200 -16.15 1.62 18.75
CA ARG A 200 -14.94 1.66 19.60
C ARG A 200 -13.68 1.46 18.78
N GLU A 201 -13.68 0.49 17.86
CA GLU A 201 -12.53 0.23 17.00
C GLU A 201 -12.24 1.38 16.04
N ARG A 202 -13.29 2.00 15.44
CA ARG A 202 -13.14 3.24 14.66
C ARG A 202 -12.47 4.33 15.49
N ALA A 203 -12.93 4.55 16.73
CA ALA A 203 -12.37 5.57 17.59
C ALA A 203 -10.90 5.30 17.93
N ARG A 204 -10.54 4.05 18.24
CA ARG A 204 -9.14 3.63 18.48
C ARG A 204 -8.25 3.89 17.27
N ARG A 205 -8.67 3.49 16.07
CA ARG A 205 -7.91 3.70 14.83
C ARG A 205 -7.73 5.17 14.48
N VAL A 206 -8.74 6.00 14.73
CA VAL A 206 -8.63 7.46 14.56
C VAL A 206 -7.59 8.04 15.53
N ILE A 207 -7.60 7.60 16.79
CA ILE A 207 -6.60 8.03 17.79
C ILE A 207 -5.19 7.57 17.38
N ALA A 208 -5.01 6.29 17.06
CA ALA A 208 -3.71 5.74 16.68
C ALA A 208 -3.11 6.41 15.44
N ARG A 209 -3.95 6.78 14.46
CA ARG A 209 -3.50 7.59 13.31
C ARG A 209 -3.14 9.02 13.67
N ALA A 210 -3.89 9.66 14.56
CA ALA A 210 -3.55 10.99 15.03
C ALA A 210 -2.22 10.97 15.79
N GLU A 211 -1.98 9.96 16.61
CA GLU A 211 -0.70 9.75 17.30
C GLU A 211 0.44 9.49 16.31
N GLN A 212 0.22 8.66 15.27
CA GLN A 212 1.20 8.45 14.21
C GLN A 212 1.51 9.75 13.47
N ALA A 213 0.49 10.52 13.08
CA ALA A 213 0.68 11.80 12.39
C ALA A 213 1.49 12.80 13.23
N VAL A 214 1.26 12.85 14.56
CA VAL A 214 2.06 13.68 15.47
C VAL A 214 3.51 13.20 15.53
N ARG A 215 3.75 11.88 15.63
CA ARG A 215 5.13 11.33 15.61
C ARG A 215 5.84 11.61 14.29
N ASP A 216 5.16 11.42 13.17
CA ASP A 216 5.68 11.68 11.83
C ASP A 216 6.05 13.17 11.68
N GLU A 217 5.20 14.07 12.16
CA GLU A 217 5.45 15.51 12.16
C GLU A 217 6.61 15.90 13.09
N GLU A 218 6.68 15.34 14.30
CA GLU A 218 7.80 15.57 15.23
C GLU A 218 9.13 15.11 14.62
N ARG A 219 9.14 13.94 13.96
CA ARG A 219 10.33 13.41 13.29
C ARG A 219 10.72 14.24 12.08
N ALA A 220 9.76 14.70 11.30
CA ALA A 220 10.02 15.53 10.12
C ALA A 220 10.56 16.93 10.47
N ARG A 221 10.32 17.44 11.68
CA ARG A 221 10.86 18.72 12.18
C ARG A 221 12.25 18.62 12.80
N GLN A 222 12.67 17.43 13.22
CA GLN A 222 14.00 17.24 13.81
C GLN A 222 15.07 17.22 12.72
N ALA A 223 16.34 17.37 13.13
CA ALA A 223 17.45 17.09 12.24
C ALA A 223 17.31 15.65 11.72
N TRP A 224 17.43 15.47 10.41
CA TRP A 224 17.17 14.18 9.80
C TRP A 224 18.29 13.17 10.10
N GLY A 225 19.52 13.66 10.28
CA GLY A 225 20.70 12.84 10.58
C GLY A 225 21.36 12.25 9.35
N VAL A 226 20.90 12.63 8.15
CA VAL A 226 21.59 12.33 6.88
C VAL A 226 22.00 13.66 6.27
N ARG A 227 23.26 13.77 5.83
CA ARG A 227 23.84 15.00 5.28
C ARG A 227 24.45 14.78 3.91
N VAL A 228 24.39 15.80 3.06
CA VAL A 228 25.23 15.93 1.85
C VAL A 228 26.24 17.03 2.13
N GLY A 229 27.51 16.66 2.28
CA GLY A 229 28.53 17.58 2.78
C GLY A 229 28.20 18.08 4.19
N ASP A 230 28.01 19.39 4.35
CA ASP A 230 27.69 20.03 5.63
C ASP A 230 26.18 20.29 5.84
N VAL A 231 25.34 19.98 4.85
CA VAL A 231 23.90 20.26 4.86
C VAL A 231 23.11 19.01 5.23
N ASP A 232 22.34 19.05 6.31
CA ASP A 232 21.38 18.01 6.68
C ASP A 232 20.20 18.00 5.71
N LEU A 233 19.72 16.81 5.31
CA LEU A 233 18.59 16.70 4.38
C LEU A 233 17.32 17.37 4.93
N GLY A 234 17.19 17.53 6.25
CA GLY A 234 16.14 18.28 6.94
C GLY A 234 16.21 19.80 6.73
N GLU A 235 17.39 20.35 6.43
CA GLU A 235 17.60 21.78 6.16
C GLU A 235 17.41 22.14 4.68
N ALA A 236 17.37 21.14 3.80
CA ALA A 236 17.17 21.31 2.37
C ALA A 236 15.70 21.24 1.95
N ASP A 237 15.41 21.80 0.78
CA ASP A 237 14.11 21.68 0.13
C ASP A 237 13.83 20.22 -0.23
N LEU A 238 12.62 19.73 0.06
CA LEU A 238 12.29 18.31 -0.11
C LEU A 238 12.22 17.90 -1.58
N ASP A 239 11.80 18.80 -2.47
CA ASP A 239 11.78 18.53 -3.91
C ASP A 239 13.21 18.48 -4.46
N GLU A 240 14.11 19.33 -3.97
CA GLU A 240 15.55 19.23 -4.29
C GLU A 240 16.11 17.87 -3.86
N VAL A 241 15.88 17.47 -2.60
CA VAL A 241 16.34 16.17 -2.05
C VAL A 241 15.85 15.03 -2.95
N ARG A 242 14.55 14.98 -3.26
CA ARG A 242 13.94 13.88 -4.05
C ARG A 242 14.29 13.90 -5.53
N SER A 243 14.66 15.06 -6.07
CA SER A 243 15.15 15.15 -7.45
C SER A 243 16.59 14.66 -7.60
N ARG A 244 17.41 14.82 -6.54
CA ARG A 244 18.83 14.46 -6.54
C ARG A 244 19.10 13.06 -6.00
N ILE A 245 18.32 12.61 -5.03
CA ILE A 245 18.43 11.30 -4.39
C ILE A 245 17.16 10.49 -4.72
N LEU A 246 17.33 9.46 -5.56
CA LEU A 246 16.25 8.54 -5.90
C LEU A 246 16.45 7.23 -5.17
N VAL A 247 15.42 6.77 -4.45
CA VAL A 247 15.37 5.44 -3.84
C VAL A 247 14.45 4.55 -4.66
N SER A 248 14.95 3.39 -5.07
CA SER A 248 14.18 2.31 -5.67
C SER A 248 14.12 1.15 -4.70
N ASP A 249 12.96 0.95 -4.08
CA ASP A 249 12.70 -0.14 -3.14
C ASP A 249 12.20 -1.44 -3.84
N THR A 250 12.10 -2.52 -3.07
CA THR A 250 11.73 -3.90 -3.44
C THR A 250 10.27 -4.11 -3.83
N SER A 251 9.36 -3.18 -3.47
CA SER A 251 7.91 -3.28 -3.74
C SER A 251 7.38 -2.22 -4.71
N PRO A 252 7.89 -2.18 -5.96
CA PRO A 252 7.52 -1.12 -6.88
C PRO A 252 6.11 -1.27 -7.45
N HIS A 253 5.41 -0.15 -7.52
CA HIS A 253 4.10 -0.05 -8.15
C HIS A 253 4.25 0.41 -9.60
N VAL A 254 3.80 -0.42 -10.54
CA VAL A 254 3.70 -0.07 -11.96
C VAL A 254 2.28 0.38 -12.27
N PHE A 255 2.13 1.61 -12.74
CA PHE A 255 0.84 2.16 -13.14
C PHE A 255 0.43 1.64 -14.53
N ALA A 256 -0.88 1.58 -14.78
CA ALA A 256 -1.39 1.28 -16.10
C ALA A 256 -1.05 2.43 -17.08
N GLY A 257 -0.82 2.08 -18.34
CA GLY A 257 -0.49 3.02 -19.41
C GLY A 257 0.65 2.51 -20.30
N SER A 258 1.12 3.34 -21.22
CA SER A 258 2.20 2.96 -22.14
C SER A 258 3.51 2.58 -21.42
N LEU A 259 4.30 1.67 -22.00
CA LEU A 259 5.64 1.34 -21.53
C LEU A 259 6.52 2.61 -21.41
N ARG A 260 6.40 3.53 -22.38
CA ARG A 260 7.06 4.84 -22.32
C ARG A 260 6.69 5.61 -21.06
N SER A 261 5.41 5.78 -20.75
CA SER A 261 4.98 6.50 -19.54
C SER A 261 5.34 5.80 -18.25
N ALA A 262 5.49 4.48 -18.26
CA ALA A 262 5.93 3.73 -17.09
C ALA A 262 7.41 3.97 -16.76
N VAL A 263 8.25 4.14 -17.78
CA VAL A 263 9.68 4.47 -17.64
C VAL A 263 9.91 5.96 -17.42
N ASP A 264 9.17 6.79 -18.16
CA ASP A 264 9.27 8.24 -18.15
C ASP A 264 7.90 8.90 -18.00
N PRO A 265 7.40 9.02 -16.76
CA PRO A 265 6.11 9.65 -16.51
C PRO A 265 6.06 11.14 -16.89
N HIS A 266 7.22 11.78 -17.02
CA HIS A 266 7.32 13.22 -17.26
C HIS A 266 7.63 13.58 -18.71
N GLY A 267 7.87 12.60 -19.58
CA GLY A 267 8.16 12.81 -21.00
C GLY A 267 9.45 13.58 -21.25
N ARG A 268 10.45 13.46 -20.37
CA ARG A 268 11.76 14.15 -20.46
C ARG A 268 12.82 13.34 -21.21
N LEU A 269 12.64 12.03 -21.36
CA LEU A 269 13.64 11.11 -21.87
C LEU A 269 13.69 11.10 -23.39
N THR A 270 14.91 11.25 -23.90
CA THR A 270 15.22 10.94 -25.30
C THR A 270 15.08 9.44 -25.54
N ARG A 271 14.91 9.05 -26.80
CA ARG A 271 14.80 7.64 -27.17
C ARG A 271 16.09 6.89 -26.86
N GLU A 272 17.22 7.52 -27.13
CA GLU A 272 18.56 6.98 -26.91
C GLU A 272 18.81 6.71 -25.42
N ALA A 273 18.42 7.64 -24.54
CA ALA A 273 18.52 7.45 -23.10
C ALA A 273 17.59 6.33 -22.59
N ALA A 274 16.37 6.24 -23.14
CA ALA A 274 15.44 5.15 -22.80
C ALA A 274 15.98 3.78 -23.23
N GLU A 275 16.57 3.67 -24.42
CA GLU A 275 17.20 2.44 -24.92
C GLU A 275 18.46 2.08 -24.13
N ALA A 276 19.26 3.08 -23.69
CA ALA A 276 20.40 2.86 -22.81
C ALA A 276 19.98 2.31 -21.43
N ALA A 277 18.92 2.86 -20.84
CA ALA A 277 18.37 2.38 -19.57
C ALA A 277 17.78 0.97 -19.70
N LEU A 278 17.09 0.68 -20.80
CA LEU A 278 16.57 -0.65 -21.13
C LEU A 278 17.69 -1.68 -21.20
N TRP A 279 18.77 -1.35 -21.91
CA TRP A 279 19.94 -2.21 -22.03
C TRP A 279 20.62 -2.43 -20.68
N ALA A 280 20.81 -1.37 -19.88
CA ALA A 280 21.47 -1.46 -18.58
C ALA A 280 20.69 -2.34 -17.59
N ALA A 281 19.35 -2.24 -17.60
CA ALA A 281 18.48 -3.07 -16.78
C ALA A 281 18.26 -4.50 -17.34
N SER A 282 18.84 -4.83 -18.50
CA SER A 282 18.60 -6.10 -19.22
C SER A 282 17.09 -6.38 -19.41
N ALA A 283 16.34 -5.35 -19.83
CA ALA A 283 14.88 -5.36 -19.93
C ALA A 283 14.35 -5.62 -21.36
N ASP A 284 15.16 -6.24 -22.23
CA ASP A 284 14.80 -6.52 -23.63
C ASP A 284 13.52 -7.37 -23.74
N ASP A 285 13.40 -8.42 -22.91
CA ASP A 285 12.22 -9.29 -22.88
C ASP A 285 10.98 -8.59 -22.31
N VAL A 286 11.15 -7.57 -21.45
CA VAL A 286 10.04 -6.72 -20.99
C VAL A 286 9.48 -5.93 -22.15
N PHE A 287 10.37 -5.34 -22.97
CA PHE A 287 9.99 -4.60 -24.15
C PHE A 287 9.33 -5.50 -25.20
N ASP A 288 9.88 -6.69 -25.44
CA ASP A 288 9.34 -7.66 -26.40
C ASP A 288 8.00 -8.25 -25.94
N ALA A 289 7.79 -8.38 -24.62
CA ALA A 289 6.53 -8.86 -24.05
C ALA A 289 5.37 -7.87 -24.19
N VAL A 290 5.63 -6.61 -24.54
CA VAL A 290 4.62 -5.54 -24.64
C VAL A 290 4.34 -5.23 -26.12
N PRO A 291 3.21 -5.70 -26.69
CA PRO A 291 2.87 -5.45 -28.08
C PRO A 291 2.75 -3.95 -28.37
N GLY A 292 3.44 -3.46 -29.41
CA GLY A 292 3.53 -2.03 -29.71
C GLY A 292 4.76 -1.33 -29.11
N GLY A 293 5.65 -2.08 -28.43
CA GLY A 293 6.92 -1.58 -27.91
C GLY A 293 6.70 -0.44 -26.93
N TRP A 294 7.39 0.68 -27.11
CA TRP A 294 7.28 1.86 -26.24
C TRP A 294 5.86 2.43 -26.13
N ALA A 295 5.03 2.26 -27.17
CA ALA A 295 3.64 2.70 -27.18
C ALA A 295 2.66 1.61 -26.74
N GLY A 296 3.15 0.40 -26.45
CA GLY A 296 2.32 -0.69 -25.98
C GLY A 296 1.84 -0.47 -24.55
N GLU A 297 0.64 -0.97 -24.26
CA GLU A 297 -0.06 -0.75 -23.00
C GLU A 297 0.33 -1.78 -21.93
N LEU A 298 0.58 -1.29 -20.72
CA LEU A 298 0.75 -2.09 -19.52
C LEU A 298 -0.56 -2.10 -18.72
N ASP A 299 -0.97 -3.29 -18.30
CA ASP A 299 -2.11 -3.46 -17.40
C ASP A 299 -1.80 -2.92 -15.99
N GLU A 300 -2.85 -2.63 -15.22
CA GLU A 300 -2.73 -2.22 -13.82
C GLU A 300 -1.83 -3.15 -13.02
N ARG A 301 -0.88 -2.55 -12.27
CA ARG A 301 0.14 -3.25 -11.46
C ARG A 301 1.09 -4.13 -12.27
N GLY A 302 1.16 -3.96 -13.59
CA GLY A 302 1.97 -4.82 -14.46
C GLY A 302 1.57 -6.29 -14.35
N ARG A 303 0.27 -6.59 -14.24
CA ARG A 303 -0.24 -7.96 -14.07
C ARG A 303 0.15 -8.91 -15.22
N GLY A 304 0.44 -8.38 -16.40
CA GLY A 304 0.95 -9.15 -17.54
C GLY A 304 2.44 -9.49 -17.49
N LEU A 305 3.20 -8.95 -16.53
CA LEU A 305 4.65 -9.15 -16.41
C LEU A 305 5.00 -10.12 -15.28
N SER A 306 6.04 -10.93 -15.48
CA SER A 306 6.62 -11.77 -14.42
C SER A 306 7.26 -10.91 -13.32
N GLY A 307 7.55 -11.51 -12.15
CA GLY A 307 8.22 -10.82 -11.04
C GLY A 307 9.55 -10.17 -11.47
N GLY A 308 10.44 -10.94 -12.08
CA GLY A 308 11.72 -10.44 -12.60
C GLY A 308 11.59 -9.45 -13.76
N GLN A 309 10.53 -9.51 -14.56
CA GLN A 309 10.24 -8.49 -15.58
C GLN A 309 9.83 -7.16 -14.97
N ARG A 310 8.94 -7.18 -13.96
CA ARG A 310 8.54 -5.97 -13.23
C ARG A 310 9.73 -5.32 -12.53
N GLN A 311 10.59 -6.12 -11.93
CA GLN A 311 11.79 -5.60 -11.25
C GLN A 311 12.75 -4.92 -12.24
N ARG A 312 12.99 -5.51 -13.42
CA ARG A 312 13.82 -4.90 -14.46
C ARG A 312 13.19 -3.67 -15.09
N LEU A 313 11.86 -3.61 -15.23
CA LEU A 313 11.15 -2.39 -15.61
C LEU A 313 11.39 -1.25 -14.61
N VAL A 314 11.41 -1.57 -13.33
CA VAL A 314 11.61 -0.59 -12.25
C VAL A 314 13.05 -0.13 -12.17
N LEU A 315 14.00 -1.06 -12.31
CA LEU A 315 15.41 -0.72 -12.47
C LEU A 315 15.64 0.16 -13.69
N MET A 316 15.03 -0.18 -14.84
CA MET A 316 15.08 0.66 -16.04
C MET A 316 14.56 2.08 -15.77
N ARG A 317 13.42 2.23 -15.08
CA ARG A 317 12.88 3.53 -14.69
C ARG A 317 13.85 4.31 -13.79
N ALA A 318 14.45 3.64 -12.81
CA ALA A 318 15.39 4.27 -11.88
C ALA A 318 16.68 4.74 -12.59
N LEU A 319 17.19 3.94 -13.53
CA LEU A 319 18.35 4.28 -14.36
C LEU A 319 18.04 5.40 -15.35
N ALA A 320 16.85 5.38 -15.95
CA ALA A 320 16.43 6.40 -16.90
C ALA A 320 16.26 7.77 -16.23
N ALA A 321 15.90 7.82 -14.95
CA ALA A 321 15.83 9.08 -14.20
C ALA A 321 17.19 9.75 -13.99
N ASP A 322 18.29 9.00 -14.10
CA ASP A 322 19.69 9.45 -13.95
C ASP A 322 19.94 10.47 -12.80
N PRO A 323 19.53 10.15 -11.57
CA PRO A 323 19.70 11.03 -10.41
C PRO A 323 21.18 11.21 -10.05
N GLU A 324 21.53 12.23 -9.27
CA GLU A 324 22.89 12.41 -8.77
C GLU A 324 23.31 11.27 -7.83
N VAL A 325 22.39 10.87 -6.94
CA VAL A 325 22.52 9.71 -6.07
C VAL A 325 21.38 8.74 -6.36
N LEU A 326 21.73 7.51 -6.73
CA LEU A 326 20.77 6.42 -6.92
C LEU A 326 20.92 5.42 -5.78
N VAL A 327 19.85 5.13 -5.04
CA VAL A 327 19.79 4.10 -4.00
C VAL A 327 18.90 2.97 -4.49
N LEU A 328 19.43 1.75 -4.59
CA LEU A 328 18.72 0.56 -5.04
C LEU A 328 18.63 -0.44 -3.89
N VAL A 329 17.44 -0.94 -3.58
CA VAL A 329 17.25 -2.02 -2.60
C VAL A 329 16.95 -3.30 -3.34
N GLU A 330 17.86 -4.27 -3.22
CA GLU A 330 17.78 -5.59 -3.84
C GLU A 330 17.27 -5.56 -5.29
N PRO A 331 17.93 -4.84 -6.22
CA PRO A 331 17.41 -4.60 -7.58
C PRO A 331 17.34 -5.84 -8.47
N THR A 332 17.88 -6.98 -8.04
CA THR A 332 17.96 -8.24 -8.81
C THR A 332 17.38 -9.46 -8.08
N SER A 333 16.74 -9.29 -6.92
CA SER A 333 16.25 -10.39 -6.07
C SER A 333 15.25 -11.37 -6.71
N ALA A 334 14.48 -10.96 -7.73
CA ALA A 334 13.55 -11.82 -8.47
C ALA A 334 14.03 -12.13 -9.90
N VAL A 335 15.33 -11.99 -10.16
CA VAL A 335 15.98 -12.19 -11.46
C VAL A 335 16.84 -13.46 -11.41
N ASP A 336 16.97 -14.16 -12.55
CA ASP A 336 17.87 -15.30 -12.65
C ASP A 336 19.35 -14.89 -12.65
N ALA A 337 20.23 -15.78 -12.20
CA ALA A 337 21.66 -15.48 -12.05
C ALA A 337 22.36 -14.99 -13.34
N HIS A 338 21.93 -15.47 -14.52
CA HIS A 338 22.54 -15.03 -15.78
C HIS A 338 22.14 -13.59 -16.11
N THR A 339 20.86 -13.26 -15.94
CA THR A 339 20.37 -11.89 -16.12
C THR A 339 20.93 -10.95 -15.06
N GLU A 340 21.05 -11.39 -13.81
CA GLU A 340 21.68 -10.64 -12.73
C GLU A 340 23.15 -10.29 -13.04
N ALA A 341 23.95 -11.26 -13.49
CA ALA A 341 25.34 -11.01 -13.87
C ALA A 341 25.47 -9.95 -14.98
N ARG A 342 24.56 -9.97 -15.97
CA ARG A 342 24.50 -8.94 -17.02
C ARG A 342 24.14 -7.57 -16.46
N ILE A 343 23.17 -7.51 -15.55
CA ILE A 343 22.78 -6.25 -14.89
C ILE A 343 23.95 -5.70 -14.08
N ALA A 344 24.63 -6.55 -13.30
CA ALA A 344 25.77 -6.16 -12.47
C ALA A 344 26.90 -5.53 -13.30
N GLU A 345 27.27 -6.16 -14.41
CA GLU A 345 28.30 -5.65 -15.33
C GLU A 345 27.90 -4.30 -15.95
N ARG A 346 26.63 -4.13 -16.31
CA ARG A 346 26.13 -2.95 -17.02
C ARG A 346 25.83 -1.78 -16.08
N LEU A 347 25.41 -2.04 -14.85
CA LEU A 347 25.04 -1.03 -13.87
C LEU A 347 26.21 -0.08 -13.59
N GLY A 348 27.40 -0.62 -13.30
CA GLY A 348 28.58 0.19 -13.04
C GLY A 348 28.96 1.08 -14.22
N ARG A 349 28.84 0.58 -15.45
CA ARG A 349 29.11 1.37 -16.67
C ARG A 349 28.06 2.45 -16.91
N ALA A 350 26.79 2.12 -16.75
CA ALA A 350 25.67 3.04 -16.95
C ALA A 350 25.68 4.19 -15.93
N ARG A 351 26.25 3.95 -14.74
CA ARG A 351 26.33 4.92 -13.64
C ARG A 351 27.75 5.45 -13.41
N ALA A 352 28.65 5.31 -14.38
CA ALA A 352 30.02 5.80 -14.25
C ALA A 352 30.04 7.32 -13.94
N GLY A 353 30.74 7.71 -12.86
CA GLY A 353 30.81 9.09 -12.39
C GLY A 353 29.58 9.59 -11.64
N ARG A 354 28.54 8.76 -11.48
CA ARG A 354 27.36 9.06 -10.65
C ARG A 354 27.36 8.22 -9.38
N THR A 355 26.93 8.81 -8.28
CA THR A 355 26.86 8.11 -7.00
C THR A 355 25.76 7.04 -7.05
N THR A 356 26.09 5.81 -6.70
CA THR A 356 25.12 4.71 -6.67
C THR A 356 25.36 3.87 -5.42
N VAL A 357 24.31 3.70 -4.61
CA VAL A 357 24.30 2.86 -3.43
C VAL A 357 23.37 1.69 -3.70
N VAL A 358 23.84 0.46 -3.50
CA VAL A 358 23.02 -0.73 -3.71
C VAL A 358 23.02 -1.57 -2.45
N MET A 359 21.84 -1.77 -1.87
CA MET A 359 21.65 -2.70 -0.77
C MET A 359 21.46 -4.09 -1.38
N THR A 360 22.44 -4.98 -1.22
CA THR A 360 22.36 -6.34 -1.75
C THR A 360 23.32 -7.29 -1.05
N ALA A 361 22.92 -8.56 -0.91
CA ALA A 361 23.83 -9.65 -0.52
C ALA A 361 24.38 -10.44 -1.72
N SER A 362 24.02 -10.09 -2.96
CA SER A 362 24.37 -10.85 -4.16
C SER A 362 25.87 -10.79 -4.50
N PRO A 363 26.60 -11.92 -4.53
CA PRO A 363 28.00 -11.96 -4.92
C PRO A 363 28.25 -11.40 -6.34
N LEU A 364 27.30 -11.61 -7.25
CA LEU A 364 27.38 -11.15 -8.64
C LEU A 364 27.42 -9.61 -8.72
N LEU A 365 26.64 -8.93 -7.88
CA LEU A 365 26.69 -7.47 -7.78
C LEU A 365 27.92 -6.99 -6.99
N LEU A 366 28.22 -7.65 -5.88
CA LEU A 366 29.32 -7.27 -4.99
C LEU A 366 30.68 -7.29 -5.68
N HIS A 367 30.87 -8.17 -6.67
CA HIS A 367 32.09 -8.23 -7.47
C HIS A 367 32.39 -6.93 -8.24
N HIS A 368 31.37 -6.16 -8.60
CA HIS A 368 31.51 -4.93 -9.38
C HIS A 368 31.56 -3.65 -8.53
N ALA A 369 31.50 -3.78 -7.21
CA ALA A 369 31.50 -2.64 -6.30
C ALA A 369 32.86 -1.92 -6.30
N ASP A 370 32.83 -0.58 -6.27
CA ASP A 370 34.00 0.21 -5.92
C ASP A 370 34.34 0.07 -4.43
N GLU A 371 33.30 -0.08 -3.60
CA GLU A 371 33.39 -0.24 -2.15
C GLU A 371 32.22 -1.07 -1.65
N VAL A 372 32.49 -1.94 -0.68
CA VAL A 372 31.50 -2.72 0.04
C VAL A 372 31.50 -2.31 1.50
N VAL A 373 30.31 -2.12 2.06
CA VAL A 373 30.09 -1.77 3.46
C VAL A 373 29.26 -2.87 4.12
N LEU A 374 29.72 -3.40 5.25
CA LEU A 374 28.95 -4.33 6.07
C LEU A 374 28.17 -3.56 7.15
N LEU A 375 26.88 -3.82 7.22
CA LEU A 375 25.96 -3.32 8.23
C LEU A 375 25.61 -4.46 9.21
N GLN A 376 25.73 -4.20 10.50
CA GLN A 376 25.27 -5.10 11.57
C GLN A 376 24.58 -4.28 12.64
N ASP A 377 23.38 -4.72 13.04
CA ASP A 377 22.54 -4.02 14.02
C ASP A 377 22.34 -2.53 13.66
N GLY A 378 22.13 -2.26 12.36
CA GLY A 378 22.01 -0.90 11.83
C GLY A 378 23.28 -0.04 11.81
N LEU A 379 24.44 -0.56 12.20
CA LEU A 379 25.73 0.16 12.26
C LEU A 379 26.75 -0.38 11.25
N VAL A 380 27.58 0.51 10.70
CA VAL A 380 28.67 0.11 9.82
C VAL A 380 29.81 -0.52 10.63
N THR A 381 30.12 -1.79 10.35
CA THR A 381 31.15 -2.53 11.08
C THR A 381 32.39 -2.85 10.25
N ALA A 382 32.31 -2.86 8.93
CA ALA A 382 33.45 -3.07 8.04
C ALA A 382 33.27 -2.35 6.70
N ARG A 383 34.40 -2.00 6.07
CA ARG A 383 34.48 -1.42 4.73
C ARG A 383 35.68 -1.99 3.99
N GLY A 384 35.55 -2.21 2.69
CA GLY A 384 36.63 -2.72 1.86
C GLY A 384 36.14 -3.12 0.48
N THR A 385 36.93 -3.89 -0.26
CA THR A 385 36.42 -4.56 -1.45
C THR A 385 35.71 -5.87 -1.08
N HIS A 386 34.90 -6.41 -1.99
CA HIS A 386 34.30 -7.73 -1.80
C HIS A 386 35.35 -8.81 -1.48
N ALA A 387 36.49 -8.79 -2.17
CA ALA A 387 37.56 -9.76 -1.97
C ALA A 387 38.19 -9.66 -0.57
N ASP A 388 38.47 -8.44 -0.11
CA ASP A 388 39.07 -8.19 1.21
C ASP A 388 38.10 -8.64 2.33
N LEU A 389 36.83 -8.23 2.24
CA LEU A 389 35.83 -8.58 3.24
C LEU A 389 35.55 -10.09 3.27
N LEU A 390 35.56 -10.76 2.12
CA LEU A 390 35.39 -12.21 2.04
C LEU A 390 36.56 -12.94 2.72
N ALA A 391 37.79 -12.46 2.56
CA ALA A 391 38.97 -13.03 3.19
C ALA A 391 38.99 -12.81 4.71
N ASP A 392 38.77 -11.57 5.14
CA ASP A 392 39.14 -11.13 6.49
C ASP A 392 37.95 -11.01 7.47
N HIS A 393 36.71 -10.91 6.97
CA HIS A 393 35.53 -10.69 7.83
C HIS A 393 34.59 -11.89 7.87
N ALA A 394 34.61 -12.62 8.99
CA ALA A 394 33.74 -13.78 9.20
C ALA A 394 32.23 -13.43 9.17
N ALA A 395 31.86 -12.28 9.73
CA ALA A 395 30.48 -11.80 9.72
C ALA A 395 29.98 -11.51 8.30
N TYR A 396 30.85 -10.94 7.45
CA TYR A 396 30.54 -10.70 6.05
C TYR A 396 30.29 -12.00 5.29
N ARG A 397 31.19 -12.99 5.43
CA ARG A 397 31.02 -14.32 4.84
C ARG A 397 29.70 -14.98 5.26
N ALA A 398 29.32 -14.85 6.53
CA ALA A 398 28.10 -15.46 7.05
C ALA A 398 26.82 -14.92 6.38
N VAL A 399 26.83 -13.68 5.91
CA VAL A 399 25.70 -13.09 5.18
C VAL A 399 25.73 -13.50 3.70
N VAL A 400 26.87 -13.30 3.03
CA VAL A 400 26.98 -13.47 1.57
C VAL A 400 26.94 -14.95 1.16
N VAL A 401 27.64 -15.84 1.87
CA VAL A 401 27.68 -17.28 1.54
C VAL A 401 26.36 -17.98 1.89
N ARG A 402 25.69 -17.54 2.97
CA ARG A 402 24.38 -18.10 3.35
C ARG A 402 23.25 -17.66 2.41
N GLY A 403 23.42 -16.53 1.72
CA GLY A 403 22.50 -16.08 0.67
C GLY A 403 22.42 -17.03 -0.54
N GLU A 404 23.47 -17.84 -0.78
CA GLU A 404 23.47 -18.88 -1.82
C GLU A 404 22.66 -20.13 -1.41
N ASP A 405 22.60 -20.41 -0.10
CA ASP A 405 21.90 -21.53 0.51
C ASP A 405 20.71 -21.04 1.35
N ALA A 406 19.69 -20.45 0.74
CA ALA A 406 18.39 -20.34 1.39
C ALA A 406 17.82 -21.77 1.56
N PRO A 407 17.60 -22.28 2.79
CA PRO A 407 17.09 -23.62 2.96
C PRO A 407 15.66 -23.68 2.44
N THR A 408 15.41 -24.57 1.48
CA THR A 408 14.08 -25.15 1.27
C THR A 408 13.60 -25.62 2.63
N ILE A 409 12.52 -25.03 3.13
CA ILE A 409 11.88 -25.51 4.36
C ILE A 409 11.30 -26.89 4.02
N ASP A 410 12.11 -27.92 4.25
CA ASP A 410 11.63 -29.30 4.27
C ASP A 410 10.87 -29.46 5.58
N HIS A 411 9.56 -29.60 5.49
CA HIS A 411 8.76 -30.06 6.62
C HIS A 411 9.19 -31.50 6.91
N PRO A 412 9.74 -31.82 8.10
CA PRO A 412 9.96 -33.21 8.44
C PRO A 412 8.59 -33.89 8.53
N GLU A 413 8.38 -34.90 7.69
CA GLU A 413 7.29 -35.85 7.81
C GLU A 413 7.24 -36.36 9.26
N ALA A 414 6.14 -36.02 9.94
CA ALA A 414 5.83 -36.60 11.23
C ALA A 414 5.42 -38.07 11.00
N ASP A 415 6.37 -38.97 11.24
CA ASP A 415 6.12 -40.39 11.35
C ASP A 415 5.12 -40.66 12.50
N GLY A 416 4.24 -41.62 12.25
CA GLY A 416 2.99 -41.79 12.98
C GLY A 416 3.17 -42.20 14.43
N THR A 417 2.49 -41.49 15.34
CA THR A 417 2.06 -42.04 16.64
C THR A 417 0.74 -41.37 17.03
N PRO A 418 -0.33 -42.13 17.36
CA PRO A 418 -1.63 -41.54 17.65
C PRO A 418 -1.66 -40.85 19.02
N PRO A 419 -2.48 -39.81 19.21
CA PRO A 419 -2.52 -39.04 20.46
C PRO A 419 -3.25 -39.80 21.57
N GLN A 420 -2.62 -39.86 22.74
CA GLN A 420 -3.22 -40.34 23.98
C GLN A 420 -4.21 -39.30 24.51
N THR A 421 -5.37 -39.78 24.94
CA THR A 421 -6.47 -39.01 25.53
C THR A 421 -6.09 -38.49 26.92
N HIS A 422 -5.96 -37.17 27.06
CA HIS A 422 -5.92 -36.52 28.38
C HIS A 422 -7.29 -35.98 28.79
N HIS A 423 -7.74 -36.50 29.93
CA HIS A 423 -8.95 -36.14 30.67
C HIS A 423 -9.07 -34.64 30.95
N THR A 424 -10.24 -34.09 30.62
CA THR A 424 -10.76 -32.80 31.07
C THR A 424 -10.89 -32.78 32.60
N MET A 425 -10.13 -31.90 33.27
CA MET A 425 -10.32 -31.58 34.69
C MET A 425 -11.23 -30.35 34.81
N THR A 426 -12.38 -30.58 35.41
CA THR A 426 -13.48 -29.64 35.66
C THR A 426 -13.07 -28.56 36.67
N ARG A 427 -13.27 -27.27 36.36
CA ARG A 427 -13.22 -26.15 37.32
C ARG A 427 -14.50 -26.14 38.18
N PRO A 428 -14.43 -25.93 39.51
CA PRO A 428 -15.62 -25.71 40.31
C PRO A 428 -16.09 -24.25 40.26
N ALA A 429 -17.40 -24.08 40.46
CA ALA A 429 -18.15 -22.83 40.49
C ALA A 429 -17.89 -22.00 41.78
N PRO A 430 -18.17 -20.68 41.77
CA PRO A 430 -18.03 -19.83 42.95
C PRO A 430 -19.23 -19.98 43.89
N GLN A 431 -18.96 -20.16 45.19
CA GLN A 431 -19.97 -20.03 46.25
C GLN A 431 -20.04 -18.59 46.72
N GLU A 432 -21.27 -18.07 46.79
CA GLU A 432 -21.63 -16.88 47.56
C GLU A 432 -21.73 -17.19 49.06
N VAL A 433 -21.73 -16.09 49.84
CA VAL A 433 -22.30 -15.87 51.18
C VAL A 433 -21.32 -16.03 52.37
N LEU A 434 -20.80 -14.90 52.87
CA LEU A 434 -21.43 -14.09 53.94
C LEU A 434 -20.78 -12.70 54.05
#